data_AF-A0A535S0D4-F1
#
_entry.id   AF-A0A535S0D4-F1
#
_cell.length_a   1.000
_cell.length_b   1.000
_cell.length_c   1.000
_cell.angle_alpha   90.00
_cell.angle_beta   90.00
_cell.angle_gamma   90.00
#
_symmetry.space_group_name_H-M   'P 1'
#
loop_
_entity.id
_entity.type
_entity.pdbx_description
1 polymer ?
#
loop_
_entity_poly.entity_id
_entity_poly.type
_entity_poly.pdbx_seq_one_letter_code
_entity_poly.pdbx_strand_id
1 'polypeptide(L)'
;MATPRDAAAATAIAATFRLDGALAATAIAAVVATSVDLAIEELARRAFAVPPEFEPFQGTVAPYTIGGVMLAGLAFWLTSRFVRDVARVYPRLAIGALLLSWIPDLALLVINEPGVSVPAVASLMTMHFATTAIVTVLLVRMGLRCRVAIVPR
;
A
#
# COMPACT_ATOMS: atom_id res chain seq x y z
N MET A 1 14.67 15.46 -38.57
CA MET A 1 13.51 16.15 -37.96
C MET A 1 12.51 15.05 -37.60
N ALA A 2 12.31 14.74 -36.32
CA ALA A 2 11.38 13.67 -35.94
C ALA A 2 9.95 14.10 -36.28
N THR A 3 9.15 13.20 -36.86
CA THR A 3 7.77 13.53 -37.22
C THR A 3 6.90 13.55 -35.94
N PRO A 4 5.77 14.29 -35.92
CA PRO A 4 4.83 14.28 -34.79
C PRO A 4 4.35 12.87 -34.40
N ARG A 5 4.36 11.95 -35.37
CA ARG A 5 4.00 10.53 -35.20
C ARG A 5 5.04 9.76 -34.38
N ASP A 6 6.32 10.09 -34.57
CA ASP A 6 7.45 9.48 -33.84
C ASP A 6 7.44 9.93 -32.36
N ALA A 7 7.06 11.18 -32.10
CA ALA A 7 6.91 11.70 -30.73
C ALA A 7 5.73 11.05 -29.99
N ALA A 8 4.60 10.80 -30.67
CA ALA A 8 3.44 10.13 -30.11
C ALA A 8 3.74 8.65 -29.78
N ALA A 9 4.42 7.94 -30.68
CA ALA A 9 4.83 6.55 -30.47
C ALA A 9 5.81 6.42 -29.29
N ALA A 10 6.81 7.31 -29.20
CA ALA A 10 7.74 7.33 -28.08
C ALA A 10 7.05 7.62 -26.74
N THR A 11 6.04 8.50 -26.73
CA THR A 11 5.25 8.81 -25.53
C THR A 11 4.38 7.62 -25.10
N ALA A 12 3.78 6.91 -26.04
CA ALA A 12 2.99 5.71 -25.76
C ALA A 12 3.85 4.58 -25.19
N ILE A 13 5.00 4.31 -25.81
CA ILE A 13 5.95 3.29 -25.35
C ILE A 13 6.46 3.61 -23.94
N ALA A 14 6.83 4.86 -23.66
CA ALA A 14 7.27 5.30 -22.33
C ALA A 14 6.16 5.21 -21.27
N ALA A 15 4.89 5.33 -21.67
CA ALA A 15 3.74 5.18 -20.78
C ALA A 15 3.47 3.70 -20.43
N THR A 16 3.59 2.79 -21.41
CA THR A 16 3.42 1.35 -21.19
C THR A 16 4.50 0.79 -20.24
N PHE A 17 5.78 1.09 -20.48
CA PHE A 17 6.86 0.63 -19.61
C PHE A 17 6.81 1.23 -18.18
N ARG A 18 6.22 2.42 -18.01
CA ARG A 18 5.97 3.02 -16.68
C ARG A 18 4.94 2.24 -15.88
N LEU A 19 3.97 1.60 -16.55
CA LEU A 19 2.93 0.82 -15.89
C LEU A 19 3.49 -0.51 -15.38
N ASP A 20 4.35 -1.17 -16.15
CA ASP A 20 4.86 -2.51 -15.83
C ASP A 20 5.59 -2.59 -14.49
N GLY A 21 6.45 -1.60 -14.19
CA GLY A 21 7.22 -1.56 -12.94
C GLY A 21 6.36 -1.24 -11.70
N ALA A 22 5.40 -0.33 -11.82
CA ALA A 22 4.49 0.02 -10.73
C ALA A 22 3.47 -1.10 -10.48
N LEU A 23 2.95 -1.73 -11.53
CA LEU A 23 2.05 -2.88 -11.43
C LEU A 23 2.74 -4.08 -10.78
N ALA A 24 3.96 -4.44 -11.24
CA ALA A 24 4.72 -5.52 -10.63
C ALA A 24 5.04 -5.24 -9.15
N ALA A 25 5.45 -4.02 -8.82
CA ALA A 25 5.70 -3.62 -7.44
C ALA A 25 4.44 -3.68 -6.57
N THR A 26 3.28 -3.27 -7.12
CA THR A 26 1.98 -3.34 -6.42
C THR A 26 1.54 -4.78 -6.20
N ALA A 27 1.69 -5.66 -7.21
CA ALA A 27 1.35 -7.08 -7.10
C ALA A 27 2.22 -7.80 -6.06
N ILE A 28 3.53 -7.56 -6.09
CA ILE A 28 4.46 -8.13 -5.09
C ILE A 28 4.14 -7.57 -3.70
N ALA A 29 3.88 -6.26 -3.58
CA ALA A 29 3.49 -5.67 -2.32
C ALA A 29 2.20 -6.28 -1.78
N ALA A 30 1.21 -6.57 -2.63
CA ALA A 30 -0.05 -7.18 -2.20
C ALA A 30 0.21 -8.57 -1.61
N VAL A 31 0.97 -9.42 -2.31
CA VAL A 31 1.31 -10.76 -1.81
C VAL A 31 2.06 -10.69 -0.48
N VAL A 32 3.09 -9.84 -0.39
CA VAL A 32 3.94 -9.74 0.80
C VAL A 32 3.17 -9.13 1.98
N ALA A 33 2.47 -8.01 1.77
CA ALA A 33 1.69 -7.33 2.80
C ALA A 33 0.56 -8.23 3.31
N THR A 34 -0.21 -8.87 2.43
CA THR A 34 -1.27 -9.80 2.84
C THR A 34 -0.71 -10.96 3.64
N SER A 35 0.43 -11.54 3.24
CA SER A 35 1.05 -12.63 4.00
C SER A 35 1.47 -12.18 5.40
N VAL A 36 2.01 -10.96 5.53
CA VAL A 36 2.42 -10.39 6.82
C VAL A 36 1.20 -10.07 7.69
N ASP A 37 0.16 -9.47 7.13
CA ASP A 37 -1.06 -9.14 7.87
C ASP A 37 -1.79 -10.40 8.34
N LEU A 38 -1.83 -11.46 7.53
CA LEU A 38 -2.36 -12.77 7.96
C LEU A 38 -1.54 -13.37 9.12
N ALA A 39 -0.23 -13.19 9.12
CA ALA A 39 0.61 -13.64 10.23
C ALA A 39 0.37 -12.81 11.51
N ILE A 40 0.16 -11.49 11.38
CA ILE A 40 -0.21 -10.62 12.50
C ILE A 40 -1.61 -10.98 13.01
N GLU A 41 -2.55 -11.30 12.11
CA GLU A 41 -3.91 -11.70 12.44
C GLU A 41 -3.90 -12.97 13.31
N GLU A 42 -3.18 -14.00 12.85
CA GLU A 42 -3.06 -15.25 13.58
C GLU A 42 -2.34 -15.07 14.92
N LEU A 43 -1.28 -14.26 14.95
CA LEU A 43 -0.58 -13.93 16.19
C LEU A 43 -1.52 -13.22 17.17
N ALA A 44 -2.32 -12.26 16.71
CA ALA A 44 -3.23 -11.52 17.56
C ALA A 44 -4.34 -12.42 18.14
N ARG A 45 -4.90 -13.34 17.34
CA ARG A 45 -5.85 -14.34 17.81
C ARG A 45 -5.26 -15.24 18.89
N ARG A 46 -4.02 -15.73 18.69
CA ARG A 46 -3.37 -16.68 19.61
C ARG A 46 -2.78 -16.05 20.86
N ALA A 47 -2.04 -14.95 20.69
CA ALA A 47 -1.25 -14.34 21.76
C ALA A 47 -2.03 -13.31 22.58
N PHE A 48 -3.00 -12.63 21.95
CA PHE A 48 -3.79 -11.58 22.61
C PHE A 48 -5.25 -11.97 22.82
N ALA A 49 -5.63 -13.21 22.47
CA ALA A 49 -6.98 -13.75 22.62
C ALA A 49 -8.05 -12.82 22.04
N VAL A 50 -7.77 -12.22 20.87
CA VAL A 50 -8.74 -11.33 20.20
C VAL A 50 -10.02 -12.12 19.93
N PRO A 51 -11.16 -11.70 20.48
CA PRO A 51 -12.39 -12.47 20.41
C PRO A 51 -12.94 -12.53 18.97
N PRO A 52 -13.63 -13.62 18.60
CA PRO A 52 -14.21 -13.78 17.26
C PRO A 52 -15.35 -12.80 16.97
N GLU A 53 -15.99 -12.24 18.00
CA GLU A 53 -17.00 -11.19 17.84
C GLU A 53 -16.41 -9.84 17.43
N PHE A 54 -15.09 -9.62 17.56
CA PHE A 54 -14.45 -8.38 17.11
C PHE A 54 -14.49 -8.30 15.58
N GLU A 55 -15.38 -7.47 15.05
CA GLU A 55 -15.72 -7.39 13.62
C GLU A 55 -14.52 -7.23 12.68
N PRO A 56 -13.49 -6.40 12.98
CA PRO A 56 -12.31 -6.29 12.12
C PRO A 56 -11.50 -7.59 11.99
N PHE A 57 -11.72 -8.54 12.91
CA PHE A 57 -11.15 -9.88 12.91
C PHE A 57 -12.21 -10.95 12.56
N GLN A 58 -13.35 -10.59 11.97
CA GLN A 58 -14.28 -11.57 11.43
C GLN A 58 -13.87 -11.98 10.02
N GLY A 59 -13.64 -13.28 9.83
CA GLY A 59 -13.13 -13.81 8.57
C GLY A 59 -11.62 -13.57 8.43
N THR A 60 -11.20 -12.94 7.34
CA THR A 60 -9.79 -12.73 6.99
C THR A 60 -9.52 -11.28 6.62
N VAL A 61 -8.35 -10.76 7.03
CA VAL A 61 -7.94 -9.38 6.68
C VAL A 61 -7.50 -9.22 5.22
N ALA A 62 -7.29 -10.33 4.50
CA ALA A 62 -6.68 -10.32 3.16
C ALA A 62 -7.37 -9.40 2.14
N PRO A 63 -8.71 -9.37 1.99
CA PRO A 63 -9.36 -8.49 1.01
C PRO A 63 -9.09 -7.00 1.29
N TYR A 64 -9.06 -6.61 2.57
CA TYR A 64 -8.81 -5.22 2.99
C TYR A 64 -7.36 -4.82 2.71
N THR A 65 -6.39 -5.68 3.04
CA THR A 65 -4.98 -5.45 2.73
C THR A 65 -4.76 -5.31 1.22
N ILE A 66 -5.34 -6.23 0.42
CA ILE A 66 -5.23 -6.18 -1.05
C ILE A 66 -5.83 -4.87 -1.58
N GLY A 67 -7.04 -4.51 -1.14
CA GLY A 67 -7.69 -3.26 -1.54
C GLY A 67 -6.86 -2.02 -1.21
N GLY A 68 -6.31 -1.97 0.02
CA GLY A 68 -5.43 -0.90 0.47
C GLY A 68 -4.16 -0.79 -0.37
N VAL A 69 -3.51 -1.91 -0.69
CA VAL A 69 -2.32 -1.94 -1.54
C VAL A 69 -2.63 -1.51 -2.97
N MET A 70 -3.75 -1.94 -3.55
CA MET A 70 -4.17 -1.49 -4.89
C MET A 70 -4.38 0.02 -4.93
N LEU A 71 -5.06 0.58 -3.92
CA LEU A 71 -5.27 2.03 -3.81
C LEU A 71 -3.94 2.78 -3.64
N ALA A 72 -3.02 2.24 -2.84
CA ALA A 72 -1.67 2.80 -2.67
C ALA A 72 -0.87 2.78 -3.97
N GLY A 73 -0.97 1.70 -4.76
CA GLY A 73 -0.37 1.59 -6.10
C GLY A 73 -0.95 2.62 -7.08
N LEU A 74 -2.27 2.81 -7.08
CA LEU A 74 -2.94 3.84 -7.87
C LEU A 74 -2.49 5.25 -7.47
N ALA A 75 -2.42 5.53 -6.17
CA ALA A 75 -1.93 6.81 -5.64
C ALA A 75 -0.46 7.06 -6.03
N PHE A 76 0.38 6.02 -6.00
CA PHE A 76 1.76 6.12 -6.47
C PHE A 76 1.84 6.43 -7.96
N TRP A 77 1.05 5.72 -8.77
CA TRP A 77 0.97 5.96 -10.21
C TRP A 77 0.56 7.41 -10.51
N LEU A 78 -0.51 7.91 -9.88
CA LEU A 78 -0.95 9.31 -10.01
C LEU A 78 0.15 10.28 -9.58
N THR A 79 0.75 10.08 -8.40
CA THR A 79 1.85 10.92 -7.90
C THR A 79 3.02 10.95 -8.88
N SER A 80 3.34 9.80 -9.49
CA SER A 80 4.39 9.69 -10.50
C SER A 80 4.12 10.44 -11.80
N ARG A 81 2.85 10.76 -12.08
CA ARG A 81 2.43 11.51 -13.25
C ARG A 81 2.53 13.01 -13.07
N PHE A 82 2.32 13.50 -11.85
CA PHE A 82 2.19 14.92 -11.54
C PHE A 82 3.36 15.51 -10.74
N VAL A 83 4.14 14.68 -10.03
CA VAL A 83 5.20 15.13 -9.14
C VAL A 83 6.58 14.78 -9.69
N ARG A 84 7.51 15.74 -9.66
CA ARG A 84 8.89 15.55 -10.14
C ARG A 84 9.72 14.65 -9.20
N ASP A 85 9.59 14.84 -7.89
CA ASP A 85 10.33 14.10 -6.85
C ASP A 85 9.41 13.15 -6.05
N VAL A 86 8.94 12.12 -6.75
CA VAL A 86 8.02 11.10 -6.22
C VAL A 86 8.65 10.37 -5.03
N ALA A 87 9.97 10.11 -5.08
CA ALA A 87 10.70 9.37 -4.05
C ALA A 87 10.61 10.04 -2.67
N ARG A 88 10.52 11.37 -2.63
CA ARG A 88 10.35 12.11 -1.38
C ARG A 88 8.89 12.42 -1.05
N VAL A 89 8.05 12.67 -2.06
CA VAL A 89 6.65 13.08 -1.83
C VAL A 89 5.77 11.90 -1.45
N TYR A 90 5.90 10.77 -2.14
CA TYR A 90 5.02 9.62 -1.91
C TYR A 90 5.11 9.05 -0.49
N PRO A 91 6.29 8.86 0.13
CA PRO A 91 6.36 8.41 1.52
C PRO A 91 5.68 9.35 2.51
N ARG A 92 5.67 10.66 2.25
CA ARG A 92 4.95 11.63 3.10
C ARG A 92 3.44 11.49 2.96
N LEU A 93 2.95 11.26 1.75
CA LEU A 93 1.54 10.95 1.51
C LEU A 93 1.16 9.62 2.20
N ALA A 94 2.02 8.60 2.11
CA ALA A 94 1.81 7.32 2.77
C ALA A 94 1.76 7.45 4.30
N ILE A 95 2.64 8.25 4.91
CA ILE A 95 2.57 8.58 6.34
C ILE A 95 1.25 9.28 6.67
N GLY A 96 0.82 10.26 5.87
CA GLY A 96 -0.47 10.93 6.06
C GLY A 96 -1.66 9.96 6.00
N ALA A 97 -1.64 9.04 5.02
CA ALA A 97 -2.67 8.02 4.86
C ALA A 97 -2.69 7.02 6.02
N LEU A 98 -1.52 6.61 6.52
CA LEU A 98 -1.40 5.74 7.70
C LEU A 98 -1.98 6.40 8.96
N LEU A 99 -1.64 7.67 9.19
CA LEU A 99 -2.19 8.40 10.33
C LEU A 99 -3.71 8.56 10.22
N LEU A 100 -4.21 8.77 9.00
CA LEU A 100 -5.64 8.84 8.73
C LEU A 100 -6.33 7.48 8.93
N SER A 101 -5.68 6.36 8.57
CA SER A 101 -6.24 5.01 8.74
C SER A 101 -6.30 4.57 10.20
N TRP A 102 -5.47 5.13 11.08
CA TRP A 102 -5.56 4.88 12.52
C TRP A 102 -6.71 5.60 13.22
N ILE A 103 -7.35 6.60 12.57
CA ILE A 103 -8.51 7.27 13.17
C ILE A 103 -9.67 6.28 13.39
N PRO A 104 -10.08 5.48 12.37
CA PRO A 104 -11.01 4.37 12.58
C PRO A 104 -10.58 3.40 13.69
N ASP A 105 -9.30 2.97 13.71
CA ASP A 105 -8.79 2.01 14.69
C ASP A 105 -8.99 2.53 16.13
N LEU A 106 -8.63 3.80 16.38
CA LEU A 106 -8.79 4.44 17.68
C LEU A 106 -10.25 4.73 18.01
N ALA A 107 -11.09 4.99 17.00
CA ALA A 107 -12.52 5.21 17.21
C ALA A 107 -13.21 3.96 17.78
N LEU A 108 -12.75 2.75 17.43
CA LEU A 108 -13.26 1.48 17.99
C LEU A 108 -13.17 1.46 19.53
N LEU A 109 -12.11 2.03 20.11
CA LEU A 109 -11.93 2.14 21.57
C LEU A 109 -12.95 3.09 22.23
N VAL A 110 -13.51 4.03 21.47
CA VAL A 110 -14.44 5.05 21.99
C VAL A 110 -15.89 4.59 21.84
N ILE A 111 -16.23 3.92 20.73
CA ILE A 111 -17.61 3.49 20.43
C ILE A 111 -18.00 2.17 21.12
N ASN A 112 -17.07 1.53 21.85
CA ASN A 112 -17.28 0.29 22.60
C ASN A 112 -17.83 -0.86 21.74
N GLU A 113 -17.20 -1.11 20.60
CA GLU A 113 -17.53 -2.28 19.76
C GLU A 113 -17.39 -3.60 20.54
N PRO A 114 -18.25 -4.60 20.27
CA PRO A 114 -18.11 -5.93 20.87
C PRO A 114 -16.71 -6.51 20.61
N GLY A 115 -16.10 -7.05 21.67
CA GLY A 115 -14.78 -7.67 21.57
C GLY A 115 -13.60 -6.69 21.44
N VAL A 116 -13.84 -5.38 21.51
CA VAL A 116 -12.77 -4.39 21.45
C VAL A 116 -11.86 -4.50 22.67
N SER A 117 -10.55 -4.46 22.42
CA SER A 117 -9.52 -4.39 23.45
C SER A 117 -8.32 -3.60 22.93
N VAL A 118 -7.51 -3.06 23.84
CA VAL A 118 -6.29 -2.34 23.46
C VAL A 118 -5.36 -3.22 22.61
N PRO A 119 -5.10 -4.50 22.93
CA PRO A 119 -4.29 -5.37 22.08
C PRO A 119 -4.90 -5.63 20.69
N ALA A 120 -6.22 -5.75 20.59
CA ALA A 120 -6.90 -5.94 19.31
C ALA A 120 -6.72 -4.72 18.39
N VAL A 121 -6.94 -3.51 18.93
CA VAL A 121 -6.76 -2.26 18.19
C VAL A 121 -5.29 -2.02 17.85
N ALA A 122 -4.37 -2.30 18.77
CA ALA A 122 -2.94 -2.22 18.49
C ALA A 122 -2.51 -3.18 17.37
N SER A 123 -3.14 -4.36 17.27
CA SER A 123 -2.88 -5.31 16.19
C SER A 123 -3.33 -4.77 14.82
N LEU A 124 -4.51 -4.13 14.75
CA LEU A 124 -4.97 -3.44 13.53
C LEU A 124 -4.02 -2.31 13.12
N MET A 125 -3.62 -1.46 14.07
CA MET A 125 -2.68 -0.37 13.79
C MET A 125 -1.34 -0.91 13.28
N THR A 126 -0.90 -2.06 13.80
CA THR A 126 0.32 -2.75 13.37
C THR A 126 0.20 -3.29 11.95
N MET A 127 -0.94 -3.87 11.57
CA MET A 127 -1.20 -4.29 10.17
C MET A 127 -1.15 -3.08 9.22
N HIS A 128 -1.84 -1.98 9.55
CA HIS A 128 -1.80 -0.75 8.76
C HIS A 128 -0.36 -0.23 8.58
N PHE A 129 0.42 -0.23 9.65
CA PHE A 129 1.82 0.16 9.62
C PHE A 129 2.66 -0.77 8.74
N ALA A 130 2.54 -2.08 8.94
CA ALA A 130 3.30 -3.10 8.19
C ALA A 130 2.99 -3.00 6.69
N THR A 131 1.72 -3.00 6.33
CA THR A 131 1.26 -2.84 4.94
C THR A 131 1.77 -1.53 4.33
N THR A 132 1.65 -0.40 5.04
CA THR A 132 2.15 0.90 4.57
C THR A 132 3.65 0.87 4.33
N ALA A 133 4.43 0.30 5.26
CA ALA A 133 5.88 0.20 5.14
C ALA A 133 6.30 -0.66 3.94
N ILE A 134 5.70 -1.85 3.80
CA ILE A 134 5.97 -2.79 2.71
C ILE A 134 5.65 -2.15 1.36
N VAL A 135 4.43 -1.66 1.19
CA VAL A 135 3.98 -1.10 -0.10
C VAL A 135 4.79 0.13 -0.48
N THR A 136 5.10 1.01 0.48
CA THR A 136 5.87 2.23 0.24
C THR A 136 7.30 1.90 -0.20
N VAL A 137 7.97 0.98 0.50
CA VAL A 137 9.33 0.58 0.16
C VAL A 137 9.38 -0.05 -1.22
N LEU A 138 8.47 -0.97 -1.53
CA LEU A 138 8.45 -1.67 -2.82
C LEU A 138 8.12 -0.73 -3.97
N LEU A 139 7.11 0.14 -3.85
CA LEU A 139 6.77 1.10 -4.89
C LEU A 139 7.90 2.10 -5.15
N VAL A 140 8.52 2.65 -4.10
CA VAL A 140 9.63 3.60 -4.24
C VAL A 140 10.87 2.91 -4.81
N ARG A 141 11.22 1.70 -4.36
CA ARG A 141 12.44 1.02 -4.81
C ARG A 141 12.28 0.38 -6.19
N MET A 142 11.18 -0.30 -6.46
CA MET A 142 10.98 -1.05 -7.70
C MET A 142 10.32 -0.18 -8.77
N GLY A 143 9.25 0.54 -8.40
CA GLY A 143 8.50 1.40 -9.33
C GLY A 143 9.35 2.53 -9.92
N LEU A 144 10.34 3.05 -9.18
CA LEU A 144 11.25 4.07 -9.71
C LEU A 144 12.46 3.48 -10.46
N ARG A 145 12.90 2.25 -10.19
CA ARG A 145 14.06 1.64 -10.88
C ARG A 145 13.75 1.30 -12.33
N CYS A 146 12.55 0.83 -12.63
CA CYS A 146 12.08 0.64 -14.02
C CYS A 146 12.03 1.94 -14.83
N ARG A 147 12.06 3.11 -14.18
CA ARG A 147 12.08 4.42 -14.85
C ARG A 147 13.46 4.83 -15.37
N VAL A 148 14.54 4.43 -14.70
CA VAL A 148 15.92 4.89 -15.01
C VAL A 148 16.57 4.07 -16.12
N ALA A 149 16.18 2.81 -16.29
CA ALA A 149 16.77 1.91 -17.28
C ALA A 149 16.48 2.27 -18.75
N ILE A 150 15.61 3.24 -19.02
CA ILE A 150 15.04 3.51 -20.36
C ILE A 150 15.60 4.81 -20.99
N VAL A 151 16.39 5.60 -20.28
CA VAL A 151 17.08 6.77 -20.87
C VAL A 151 18.55 6.40 -21.10
N PRO A 152 18.93 5.90 -22.30
CA PRO A 152 20.34 5.84 -22.66
C PRO A 152 20.87 7.28 -22.71
N ARG A 153 22.06 7.48 -22.15
CA ARG A 153 22.80 8.75 -22.26
C ARG A 153 23.12 9.08 -23.71
#